data_AF-A0AAN7J557-F1
#
_entry.id   AF-A0AAN7J557-F1
#
_cell.length_a   1.000
_cell.length_b   1.000
_cell.length_c   1.000
_cell.angle_alpha   90.00
_cell.angle_beta   90.00
_cell.angle_gamma   90.00
#
_symmetry.space_group_name_H-M   'P 1'
#
loop_
_entity.id
_entity.type
_entity.pdbx_description
1 polymer ?
#
loop_
_entity_poly.entity_id
_entity_poly.type
_entity_poly.pdbx_seq_one_letter_code
_entity_poly.pdbx_strand_id
1 'polypeptide(L)'
;MYQKLMYQQESGLFDFRRMEVSPLLLVIDRRDDPVTPLLNQWTYQAMVHELIGIQDNKVDLRNIGKLPKDQQEVVLSSEEDAFFKANMYENFGDIGMNIKRLVDEFQQISKSNQSIQTIGTCERD
;
A
#
# COMPACT_ATOMS: atom_id res chain seq x y z
N MET A 1 12.06 31.80 -22.59
CA MET A 1 13.51 31.85 -22.92
C MET A 1 14.32 30.77 -22.19
N TYR A 2 13.97 30.40 -20.95
CA TYR A 2 14.73 29.40 -20.16
C TYR A 2 14.50 27.91 -20.53
N GLN A 3 13.34 27.55 -21.09
CA GLN A 3 13.02 26.15 -21.43
C GLN A 3 13.90 25.57 -22.57
N LYS A 4 14.47 26.43 -23.41
CA LYS A 4 15.25 26.03 -24.59
C LYS A 4 16.71 25.66 -24.27
N LEU A 5 17.23 26.08 -23.11
CA LEU A 5 18.65 25.93 -22.76
C LEU A 5 18.98 24.54 -22.19
N MET A 6 18.11 23.96 -21.36
CA MET A 6 18.36 22.64 -20.73
C MET A 6 18.38 21.49 -21.76
N TYR A 7 17.48 21.52 -22.74
CA TYR A 7 17.40 20.48 -23.78
C TYR A 7 18.66 20.42 -24.66
N GLN A 8 19.40 21.53 -24.78
CA GLN A 8 20.61 21.60 -25.60
C GLN A 8 21.86 21.12 -24.86
N GLN A 9 21.84 21.05 -23.53
CA GLN A 9 23.02 20.75 -22.72
C GLN A 9 23.13 19.25 -22.37
N GLU A 10 22.01 18.52 -22.29
CA GLU A 10 21.94 17.07 -22.01
C GLU A 10 21.03 16.31 -23.00
N SER A 11 21.15 16.62 -24.30
CA SER A 11 20.29 16.06 -25.35
C SER A 11 20.28 14.53 -25.42
N GLY A 12 21.37 13.85 -25.04
CA GLY A 12 21.44 12.38 -25.01
C GLY A 12 20.58 11.70 -23.93
N LEU A 13 20.23 12.42 -22.86
CA LEU A 13 19.40 11.88 -21.76
C LEU A 13 17.90 12.01 -22.07
N PHE A 14 17.53 12.99 -22.90
CA PHE A 14 16.14 13.34 -23.22
C PHE A 14 15.74 13.04 -24.67
N ASP A 15 16.50 12.19 -25.38
CA ASP A 15 16.17 11.69 -26.71
C ASP A 15 15.14 10.55 -26.64
N PHE A 16 13.93 10.88 -26.20
CA PHE A 16 12.82 9.94 -26.17
C PHE A 16 12.18 9.79 -27.55
N ARG A 17 11.66 8.60 -27.83
CA ARG A 17 10.84 8.37 -29.03
C ARG A 17 9.70 9.38 -29.06
N ARG A 18 9.57 10.12 -30.17
CA ARG A 18 8.48 11.08 -30.37
C ARG A 18 7.14 10.35 -30.29
N MET A 19 6.36 10.67 -29.27
CA MET A 19 4.97 10.25 -29.11
C MET A 19 4.04 11.26 -29.78
N GLU A 20 2.89 10.83 -30.30
CA GLU A 20 1.90 11.75 -30.91
C GLU A 20 1.36 12.77 -29.91
N VAL A 21 1.32 12.41 -28.62
CA VAL A 21 0.94 13.30 -27.52
C VAL A 21 2.17 13.58 -26.67
N SER A 22 2.49 14.86 -26.49
CA SER A 22 3.59 15.28 -25.61
C SER A 22 3.17 15.17 -24.14
N PRO A 23 4.01 14.62 -23.25
CA PRO A 23 3.71 14.57 -21.82
C PRO A 23 3.64 15.98 -21.23
N LEU A 24 2.68 16.19 -20.33
CA LEU A 24 2.51 17.46 -19.61
C LEU A 24 3.09 17.31 -18.19
N LEU A 25 4.12 18.10 -17.87
CA LEU A 25 4.59 18.28 -16.50
C LEU A 25 3.79 19.40 -15.84
N LEU A 26 2.95 19.06 -14.86
CA LEU A 26 2.21 20.01 -14.05
C LEU A 26 2.93 20.23 -12.73
N VAL A 27 3.40 21.44 -12.48
CA VAL A 27 4.02 21.85 -11.20
C VAL A 27 2.98 22.65 -10.43
N ILE A 28 2.59 22.14 -9.25
CA ILE A 28 1.57 22.75 -8.39
C ILE A 28 2.22 23.16 -7.08
N ASP A 29 1.78 24.30 -6.53
CA ASP A 29 2.13 24.72 -5.19
C ASP A 29 1.10 24.22 -4.18
N ARG A 30 1.56 23.58 -3.10
CA ARG A 30 0.66 23.08 -2.04
C ARG A 30 -0.09 24.20 -1.31
N ARG A 31 0.45 25.43 -1.33
CA ARG A 31 -0.17 26.60 -0.70
C ARG A 31 -1.52 26.96 -1.31
N ASP A 32 -1.78 26.55 -2.56
CA ASP A 32 -3.05 26.77 -3.24
C ASP A 32 -4.17 25.88 -2.69
N ASP A 33 -3.83 24.75 -2.04
CA ASP A 33 -4.78 23.86 -1.36
C ASP A 33 -4.25 23.46 0.03
N PRO A 34 -4.43 24.34 1.04
CA PRO A 34 -4.07 24.04 2.42
C PRO A 34 -5.12 23.19 3.14
N VAL A 35 -6.28 22.92 2.52
CA VAL A 35 -7.42 22.26 3.17
C VAL A 35 -7.29 20.73 3.09
N THR A 36 -7.00 20.18 1.90
CA THR A 36 -6.87 18.73 1.72
C THR A 36 -5.93 18.01 2.71
N PRO A 37 -4.76 18.55 3.13
CA PRO A 37 -3.91 17.87 4.09
C PRO A 37 -4.43 17.92 5.54
N LEU A 38 -5.41 18.77 5.84
CA LEU A 38 -6.01 18.92 7.17
C LEU A 38 -7.29 18.08 7.34
N LEU A 39 -7.83 17.54 6.25
CA LEU A 39 -9.02 16.71 6.30
C LEU A 39 -8.66 15.29 6.74
N ASN A 40 -9.41 14.78 7.71
CA ASN A 40 -9.31 13.37 8.10
C ASN A 40 -9.67 12.47 6.92
N GLN A 41 -8.75 11.61 6.56
CA GLN A 41 -8.90 10.71 5.43
C GLN A 41 -9.51 9.39 5.89
N TRP A 42 -10.43 8.85 5.08
CA TRP A 42 -11.14 7.61 5.42
C TRP A 42 -10.73 6.40 4.58
N THR A 43 -9.71 6.54 3.73
CA THR A 43 -9.16 5.45 2.93
C THR A 43 -8.06 4.71 3.68
N TYR A 44 -7.84 3.42 3.36
CA TYR A 44 -6.95 2.57 4.15
C TYR A 44 -5.55 3.16 4.33
N GLN A 45 -4.88 3.47 3.24
CA GLN A 45 -3.51 3.96 3.26
C GLN A 45 -3.41 5.31 3.97
N ALA A 46 -4.37 6.20 3.70
CA ALA A 46 -4.35 7.55 4.25
C ALA A 46 -4.62 7.53 5.76
N MET A 47 -5.55 6.71 6.23
CA MET A 47 -5.78 6.51 7.67
C MET A 47 -4.54 5.98 8.39
N VAL A 48 -3.85 5.00 7.82
CA VAL A 48 -2.64 4.45 8.43
C VAL A 48 -1.54 5.53 8.51
N HIS A 49 -1.39 6.34 7.45
CA HIS A 49 -0.45 7.45 7.46
C HIS A 49 -0.83 8.54 8.47
N GLU A 50 -2.12 8.82 8.65
CA GLU A 50 -2.62 9.86 9.55
C GLU A 50 -2.52 9.44 11.03
N LEU A 51 -2.86 8.19 11.37
CA LEU A 51 -2.96 7.72 12.74
C LEU A 51 -1.65 7.16 13.30
N ILE A 52 -0.88 6.44 12.48
CA ILE A 52 0.35 5.74 12.91
C ILE A 52 1.59 6.38 12.28
N GLY A 53 1.46 6.86 11.05
CA GLY A 53 2.58 7.35 10.26
C GLY A 53 3.20 6.25 9.41
N ILE A 54 3.42 6.57 8.14
CA ILE A 54 4.16 5.72 7.21
C ILE A 54 5.44 6.45 6.83
N GLN A 55 6.60 5.81 7.04
CA GLN A 55 7.92 6.30 6.64
C GLN A 55 8.60 5.21 5.81
N ASP A 56 9.04 5.54 4.60
CA ASP A 56 9.68 4.59 3.68
C ASP A 56 8.87 3.30 3.46
N ASN A 57 7.54 3.44 3.32
CA ASN A 57 6.57 2.32 3.23
C ASN A 57 6.57 1.38 4.44
N LYS A 58 7.12 1.82 5.58
CA LYS A 58 7.12 1.08 6.85
C LYS A 58 6.29 1.80 7.89
N VAL A 59 5.67 0.99 8.74
CA VAL A 59 4.88 1.43 9.88
C VAL A 59 5.55 0.92 11.14
N ASP A 60 5.83 1.84 12.06
CA ASP A 60 6.42 1.55 13.34
C ASP A 60 5.33 1.37 14.42
N LEU A 61 5.22 0.16 14.96
CA LEU A 61 4.22 -0.21 15.95
C LEU A 61 4.77 -0.24 17.38
N ARG A 62 6.02 0.17 17.61
CA ARG A 62 6.70 0.11 18.93
C ARG A 62 5.93 0.81 20.05
N ASN A 63 5.19 1.87 19.72
CA ASN A 63 4.45 2.68 20.69
C ASN A 63 3.02 2.20 20.95
N ILE A 64 2.51 1.25 20.18
CA ILE A 64 1.08 0.86 20.16
C ILE A 64 0.81 -0.34 21.09
N GLY A 65 1.86 -1.05 21.53
CA GLY A 65 1.70 -2.12 22.52
C GLY A 65 2.96 -2.96 22.73
N LYS A 66 2.81 -4.01 23.55
CA LYS A 66 3.86 -5.03 23.75
C LYS A 66 3.80 -6.05 22.61
N LEU A 67 4.24 -5.63 21.42
CA LEU A 67 4.41 -6.51 20.27
C LEU A 67 5.76 -7.24 20.35
N PRO A 68 5.82 -8.51 19.90
CA PRO A 68 7.10 -9.22 19.76
C PRO A 68 7.99 -8.50 18.73
N LYS A 69 9.32 -8.62 18.88
CA LYS A 69 10.31 -7.78 18.17
C LYS A 69 10.21 -7.86 16.64
N ASP A 70 9.74 -8.98 16.14
CA ASP A 70 9.50 -9.28 14.73
C ASP A 70 8.27 -8.56 14.15
N GLN A 71 7.34 -8.09 15.00
CA GLN A 71 6.11 -7.38 14.59
C GLN A 71 6.15 -5.88 14.90
N GLN A 72 7.32 -5.36 15.29
CA GLN A 72 7.47 -3.94 15.62
C GLN A 72 7.52 -3.04 14.38
N GLU A 73 7.95 -3.59 13.23
CA GLU A 73 7.93 -2.90 11.95
C GLU A 73 7.13 -3.71 10.94
N VAL A 74 6.19 -3.05 10.26
CA VAL A 74 5.38 -3.66 9.21
C VAL A 74 5.62 -2.92 7.90
N VAL A 75 5.88 -3.66 6.83
CA VAL A 75 6.03 -3.12 5.48
C VAL A 75 4.66 -3.08 4.80
N LEU A 76 4.30 -1.93 4.23
CA LEU A 76 3.09 -1.75 3.42
C LEU A 76 3.49 -1.57 1.97
N SER A 77 3.47 -2.66 1.20
CA SER A 77 3.81 -2.67 -0.23
C SER A 77 2.64 -3.20 -1.05
N SER A 78 2.22 -2.45 -2.06
CA SER A 78 1.18 -2.89 -3.01
C SER A 78 1.67 -3.97 -3.98
N GLU A 79 2.98 -4.21 -4.07
CA GLU A 79 3.57 -5.25 -4.91
C GLU A 79 3.63 -6.60 -4.19
N GLU A 80 3.91 -6.57 -2.89
CA GLU A 80 4.12 -7.77 -2.06
C GLU A 80 2.85 -8.22 -1.33
N ASP A 81 1.90 -7.31 -1.08
CA ASP A 81 0.65 -7.59 -0.39
C ASP A 81 -0.57 -7.37 -1.30
N ALA A 82 -1.18 -8.49 -1.72
CA ALA A 82 -2.38 -8.50 -2.55
C ALA A 82 -3.62 -7.95 -1.83
N PHE A 83 -3.72 -8.14 -0.51
CA PHE A 83 -4.82 -7.60 0.29
C PHE A 83 -4.68 -6.07 0.39
N PHE A 84 -3.49 -5.58 0.70
CA PHE A 84 -3.23 -4.14 0.74
C PHE A 84 -3.50 -3.50 -0.63
N LYS A 85 -3.00 -4.09 -1.72
CA LYS A 85 -3.23 -3.58 -3.09
C LYS A 85 -4.72 -3.46 -3.42
N ALA A 86 -5.54 -4.44 -3.04
CA ALA A 86 -6.97 -4.44 -3.32
C ALA A 86 -7.75 -3.43 -2.46
N ASN A 87 -7.26 -3.10 -1.26
CA ASN A 87 -7.99 -2.29 -0.28
C ASN A 87 -7.38 -0.90 -0.04
N MET A 88 -6.26 -0.56 -0.67
CA MET A 88 -5.49 0.66 -0.32
C MET A 88 -6.30 1.96 -0.43
N TYR A 89 -7.26 2.02 -1.36
CA TYR A 89 -8.12 3.17 -1.62
C TYR A 89 -9.57 2.97 -1.18
N GLU A 90 -9.89 1.82 -0.58
CA GLU A 90 -11.22 1.53 -0.06
C GLU A 90 -11.51 2.34 1.20
N ASN A 91 -12.78 2.62 1.47
CA ASN A 91 -13.20 3.31 2.69
C ASN A 91 -13.11 2.37 3.91
N PHE A 92 -12.89 2.93 5.10
CA PHE A 92 -12.89 2.20 6.37
C PHE A 92 -14.06 1.23 6.57
N GLY A 93 -15.27 1.60 6.15
CA GLY A 93 -16.43 0.70 6.21
C GLY A 93 -16.24 -0.57 5.35
N ASP A 94 -15.78 -0.41 4.12
CA ASP A 94 -15.58 -1.49 3.16
C ASP A 94 -14.38 -2.37 3.53
N ILE A 95 -13.31 -1.76 4.04
CA ILE A 95 -12.15 -2.49 4.59
C ILE A 95 -12.60 -3.41 5.71
N GLY A 96 -13.46 -2.95 6.63
CA GLY A 96 -13.97 -3.78 7.72
C GLY A 96 -14.70 -5.05 7.24
N MET A 97 -15.49 -4.92 6.16
CA MET A 97 -16.13 -6.07 5.53
C MET A 97 -15.13 -7.00 4.84
N ASN A 98 -14.12 -6.44 4.16
CA ASN A 98 -13.08 -7.22 3.49
C ASN A 98 -12.16 -7.96 4.46
N ILE A 99 -11.80 -7.36 5.60
CA ILE A 99 -11.06 -8.03 6.68
C ILE A 99 -11.86 -9.22 7.20
N LYS A 100 -13.16 -9.02 7.46
CA LYS A 100 -14.02 -10.11 7.94
C LYS A 100 -14.04 -11.28 6.96
N ARG A 101 -14.23 -10.99 5.67
CA ARG A 101 -14.20 -12.01 4.61
C ARG A 101 -12.86 -12.75 4.56
N LEU A 102 -11.75 -12.03 4.67
CA LEU A 102 -10.40 -12.62 4.71
C LEU A 102 -10.23 -13.58 5.90
N VAL A 103 -10.71 -13.19 7.08
CA VAL A 103 -10.66 -14.02 8.29
C VAL A 103 -11.53 -15.26 8.13
N ASP A 104 -12.74 -15.12 7.57
CA ASP A 104 -13.65 -16.24 7.33
C ASP A 104 -13.05 -17.25 6.33
N GLU A 105 -12.44 -16.77 5.23
CA GLU A 105 -11.71 -17.58 4.25
C GLU A 105 -10.52 -18.31 4.89
N PHE A 106 -9.71 -17.61 5.70
CA PHE A 106 -8.58 -18.21 6.41
C PHE A 106 -9.01 -19.30 7.41
N GLN A 107 -10.12 -19.09 8.12
CA GLN A 107 -10.69 -20.09 9.02
C GLN A 107 -11.18 -21.33 8.26
N GLN A 108 -11.82 -21.16 7.11
CA GLN A 108 -12.26 -22.28 6.28
C GLN A 108 -11.07 -23.10 5.77
N ILE A 109 -10.03 -22.44 5.27
CA ILE A 109 -8.80 -23.09 4.78
C ILE A 109 -8.06 -23.79 5.92
N SER A 110 -8.00 -23.18 7.11
CA SER A 110 -7.34 -23.80 8.27
C SER A 110 -8.09 -25.05 8.75
N LYS A 111 -9.43 -25.01 8.77
CA LYS A 111 -10.28 -26.16 9.13
C LYS A 111 -10.17 -27.29 8.10
N SER A 112 -10.11 -26.98 6.80
CA SER A 112 -9.93 -28.00 5.76
C SER A 112 -8.55 -28.65 5.82
N ASN A 113 -7.49 -27.88 6.07
CA ASN A 113 -6.14 -28.40 6.23
C ASN A 113 -5.98 -29.29 7.48
N GLN A 114 -6.63 -28.96 8.60
CA GLN A 114 -6.66 -29.83 9.79
C GLN A 114 -7.37 -31.16 9.51
N SER A 115 -8.45 -31.14 8.71
CA SER A 115 -9.17 -32.35 8.29
C SER A 115 -8.29 -33.27 7.42
N ILE A 116 -7.51 -32.70 6.48
CA ILE A 116 -6.62 -33.46 5.59
C ILE A 116 -5.44 -34.08 6.35
N GLN A 117 -4.85 -33.37 7.31
CA GLN A 117 -3.75 -33.92 8.11
C GLN A 117 -4.18 -35.12 8.95
N THR A 118 -5.43 -35.16 9.43
CA THR A 118 -5.94 -36.27 10.25
C THR A 118 -6.05 -37.58 9.46
N ILE A 119 -6.34 -37.50 8.15
CA ILE A 119 -6.47 -38.68 7.28
C ILE A 119 -5.08 -39.24 6.90
N GLY A 120 -4.12 -38.37 6.58
CA GLY A 120 -2.76 -38.78 6.17
C GLY A 120 -1.86 -39.35 7.28
N THR A 121 -2.30 -39.25 8.54
CA THR A 121 -1.66 -39.91 9.70
C THR A 121 -2.19 -41.32 9.98
N CYS A 122 -3.33 -41.72 9.42
CA CYS A 122 -3.90 -43.06 9.64
C CYS A 122 -3.45 -44.09 8.59
N GLU A 123 -2.93 -43.66 7.43
CA GLU A 123 -2.44 -44.55 6.36
C GLU A 123 -0.94 -44.88 6.45
N ARG A 124 -0.25 -44.47 7.53
CA ARG A 124 1.18 -44.74 7.76
C ARG A 124 1.48 -45.68 8.94
N ASP A 125 0.46 -46.28 9.55
CA ASP A 125 0.60 -47.32 10.57
C ASP A 125 0.06 -48.67 10.07
#